data_AF-L1NAY8-F1
#
_entry.id   AF-L1NAY8-F1
#
_cell.length_a   1.000
_cell.length_b   1.000
_cell.length_c   1.000
_cell.angle_alpha   90.00
_cell.angle_beta   90.00
_cell.angle_gamma   90.00
#
_symmetry.space_group_name_H-M   'P 1'
#
loop_
_entity.id
_entity.type
_entity.pdbx_description
1 polymer ?
#
loop_
_entity_poly.entity_id
_entity_poly.type
_entity_poly.pdbx_seq_one_letter_code
_entity_poly.pdbx_strand_id
1 'polypeptide(L)'
;MKKLFTMRLGLLFCILIGMHAQAANNDVVLTDKEGKIISDNTTIHVNQVESDPFNAEQKIMPLHLYVHNASGKNQLVTLSYRIDKMVDASLEVCFKGDCMLEEAPGAYAISNKLLPGNTTQKEALDIKLLFPTKGEATVTLQLLSKEQTLDGTAVEKKGSKLTLVFNSETTDISVAASQKPVCYNVFTLQGHIVCRNVTDLQQLQSGTYIVQEFGEHGVIGTRKQLIP
;
A
#
# COMPACT_ATOMS: atom_id res chain seq x y z
N MET A 1 62.78 -6.17 27.07
CA MET A 1 61.71 -5.93 28.05
C MET A 1 60.53 -5.27 27.37
N LYS A 2 59.32 -5.80 27.60
CA LYS A 2 57.98 -5.27 27.25
C LYS A 2 57.66 -5.14 25.75
N LYS A 3 56.52 -5.58 25.23
CA LYS A 3 55.38 -6.33 25.79
C LYS A 3 54.62 -6.91 24.59
N LEU A 4 54.19 -8.17 24.73
CA LEU A 4 53.09 -8.74 23.95
C LEU A 4 51.84 -7.88 24.16
N PHE A 5 51.07 -7.63 23.09
CA PHE A 5 49.60 -7.79 23.00
C PHE A 5 49.06 -6.91 21.87
N THR A 6 48.56 -7.50 20.79
CA THR A 6 47.20 -7.28 20.25
C THR A 6 47.04 -8.10 18.97
N MET A 7 46.66 -9.36 19.16
CA MET A 7 46.07 -10.21 18.14
C MET A 7 44.56 -9.94 18.12
N ARG A 8 43.97 -9.93 16.92
CA ARG A 8 42.54 -10.09 16.60
C ARG A 8 41.59 -8.91 16.90
N LEU A 9 41.40 -8.04 15.92
CA LEU A 9 40.09 -7.43 15.65
C LEU A 9 40.04 -6.90 14.22
N GLY A 10 39.80 -7.77 13.25
CA GLY A 10 39.83 -7.37 11.83
C GLY A 10 39.20 -8.40 10.91
N LEU A 11 38.06 -8.97 11.28
CA LEU A 11 37.25 -9.75 10.35
C LEU A 11 35.81 -9.88 10.86
N LEU A 12 35.05 -8.78 10.82
CA LEU A 12 33.58 -8.85 10.91
C LEU A 12 32.93 -7.58 10.31
N PHE A 13 33.04 -7.42 8.99
CA PHE A 13 32.32 -6.37 8.24
C PHE A 13 31.72 -6.91 6.93
N CYS A 14 31.16 -8.13 6.96
CA CYS A 14 30.56 -8.75 5.76
C CYS A 14 29.08 -9.11 5.89
N ILE A 15 28.30 -8.52 6.80
CA ILE A 15 26.88 -8.88 6.90
C ILE A 15 26.00 -7.65 7.13
N LEU A 16 25.90 -6.79 6.13
CA LEU A 16 24.73 -5.93 5.92
C LEU A 16 24.39 -5.87 4.43
N ILE A 17 24.24 -7.03 3.80
CA ILE A 17 23.45 -7.15 2.57
C ILE A 17 22.20 -7.96 2.95
N GLY A 18 21.31 -7.33 3.70
CA GLY A 18 20.11 -7.97 4.19
C GLY A 18 18.89 -7.12 3.87
N MET A 19 18.07 -7.63 2.95
CA MET A 19 16.67 -7.25 2.73
C MET A 19 16.39 -5.87 2.11
N HIS A 20 16.75 -5.65 0.85
CA HIS A 20 15.91 -4.87 -0.08
C HIS A 20 16.15 -5.38 -1.51
N ALA A 21 15.63 -6.57 -1.85
CA ALA A 21 15.78 -7.11 -3.21
C ALA A 21 14.52 -7.81 -3.77
N GLN A 22 13.36 -7.75 -3.09
CA GLN A 22 12.15 -8.40 -3.61
C GLN A 22 11.30 -7.52 -4.54
N ALA A 23 11.55 -6.22 -4.64
CA ALA A 23 10.87 -5.36 -5.64
C ALA A 23 11.63 -5.27 -6.99
N ALA A 24 12.83 -5.84 -7.11
CA ALA A 24 13.77 -5.50 -8.18
C ALA A 24 13.58 -6.29 -9.50
N ASN A 25 12.58 -7.17 -9.62
CA ASN A 25 12.47 -8.03 -10.83
C ASN A 25 11.03 -8.29 -11.32
N ASN A 26 10.05 -7.49 -10.88
CA ASN A 26 8.71 -7.60 -11.43
C ASN A 26 8.63 -6.78 -12.74
N ASP A 27 8.25 -7.46 -13.83
CA ASP A 27 8.03 -6.82 -15.14
C ASP A 27 6.92 -5.76 -15.09
N VAL A 28 5.94 -5.97 -14.20
CA VAL A 28 4.81 -5.08 -13.96
C VAL A 28 4.65 -4.86 -12.46
N VAL A 29 4.59 -3.59 -12.05
CA VAL A 29 4.60 -3.16 -10.65
C VAL A 29 3.38 -2.30 -10.31
N LEU A 30 3.04 -2.27 -9.03
CA LEU A 30 2.05 -1.33 -8.47
C LEU A 30 2.76 -0.10 -7.92
N THR A 31 2.18 1.07 -8.17
CA THR A 31 2.69 2.36 -7.70
C THR A 31 1.58 3.19 -7.05
N ASP A 32 1.97 4.08 -6.14
CA ASP A 32 1.09 5.12 -5.60
C ASP A 32 0.91 6.29 -6.58
N LYS A 33 0.17 7.32 -6.16
CA LYS A 33 -0.12 8.51 -6.98
C LYS A 33 1.11 9.35 -7.30
N GLU A 34 2.12 9.38 -6.42
CA GLU A 34 3.41 10.01 -6.69
C GLU A 34 4.28 9.17 -7.64
N GLY A 35 3.85 7.93 -7.88
CA GLY A 35 4.49 7.03 -8.80
C GLY A 35 5.60 6.19 -8.18
N LYS A 36 5.69 6.16 -6.86
CA LYS A 36 6.63 5.32 -6.11
C LYS A 36 6.13 3.88 -6.11
N ILE A 37 7.04 2.94 -6.32
CA ILE A 37 6.75 1.50 -6.32
C ILE A 37 6.33 1.06 -4.92
N ILE A 38 5.19 0.38 -4.84
CA ILE A 38 4.70 -0.25 -3.62
C ILE A 38 5.40 -1.61 -3.50
N SER A 39 5.98 -1.87 -2.33
CA SER A 39 6.70 -3.13 -2.10
C SER A 39 5.75 -4.32 -2.05
N ASP A 40 6.20 -5.46 -2.56
CA ASP A 40 5.42 -6.69 -2.53
C ASP A 40 5.08 -7.12 -1.09
N ASN A 41 3.90 -7.72 -0.93
CA ASN A 41 3.29 -8.12 0.34
C ASN A 41 2.98 -6.94 1.29
N THR A 42 2.97 -5.71 0.80
CA THR A 42 2.48 -4.55 1.58
C THR A 42 0.99 -4.73 1.88
N THR A 43 0.61 -4.41 3.13
CA THR A 43 -0.79 -4.27 3.53
C THR A 43 -1.17 -2.79 3.50
N ILE A 44 -2.22 -2.45 2.76
CA ILE A 44 -2.79 -1.11 2.69
C ILE A 44 -4.09 -1.12 3.47
N HIS A 45 -4.18 -0.28 4.50
CA HIS A 45 -5.41 -0.05 5.23
C HIS A 45 -6.20 1.08 4.56
N VAL A 46 -7.45 0.81 4.21
CA VAL A 46 -8.35 1.76 3.57
C VAL A 46 -9.55 1.98 4.48
N ASN A 47 -9.73 3.23 4.88
CA ASN A 47 -10.72 3.59 5.88
C ASN A 47 -11.31 4.99 5.65
N GLN A 48 -10.84 5.69 4.61
CA GLN A 48 -11.39 6.97 4.19
C GLN A 48 -12.78 6.76 3.63
N VAL A 49 -13.79 7.11 4.43
CA VAL A 49 -15.18 7.00 4.03
C VAL A 49 -15.64 8.30 3.36
N GLU A 50 -16.23 8.16 2.18
CA GLU A 50 -16.85 9.24 1.41
C GLU A 50 -18.32 8.89 1.14
N SER A 51 -19.15 9.90 0.88
CA SER A 51 -20.51 9.67 0.36
C SER A 51 -20.44 9.31 -1.11
N ASP A 52 -21.25 8.35 -1.55
CA ASP A 52 -21.40 8.09 -2.97
C ASP A 52 -22.11 9.29 -3.64
N PRO A 53 -21.51 9.93 -4.66
CA PRO A 53 -22.11 11.08 -5.32
C PRO A 53 -23.38 10.75 -6.12
N PHE A 54 -23.63 9.48 -6.42
CA PHE A 54 -24.78 8.99 -7.18
C PHE A 54 -25.83 8.32 -6.30
N ASN A 55 -25.49 7.95 -5.07
CA ASN A 55 -26.41 7.32 -4.12
C ASN A 55 -26.19 7.83 -2.69
N ALA A 56 -27.05 8.74 -2.22
CA ALA A 56 -26.94 9.35 -0.90
C ALA A 56 -27.03 8.36 0.28
N GLU A 57 -27.58 7.17 0.06
CA GLU A 57 -27.70 6.10 1.07
C GLU A 57 -26.48 5.17 1.11
N GLN A 58 -25.54 5.35 0.17
CA GLN A 58 -24.35 4.54 0.02
C GLN A 58 -23.10 5.34 0.36
N LYS A 59 -22.15 4.67 0.99
CA LYS A 59 -20.82 5.17 1.31
C LYS A 59 -19.80 4.40 0.48
N ILE A 60 -18.67 5.04 0.23
CA ILE A 60 -17.55 4.44 -0.48
C ILE A 60 -16.26 4.58 0.34
N MET A 61 -15.38 3.60 0.20
CA MET A 61 -13.97 3.69 0.57
C MET A 61 -13.14 3.50 -0.70
N PRO A 62 -12.69 4.59 -1.34
CA PRO A 62 -11.92 4.50 -2.57
C PRO A 62 -10.43 4.25 -2.28
N LEU A 63 -9.79 3.51 -3.17
CA LEU A 63 -8.36 3.32 -3.26
C LEU A 63 -7.94 3.47 -4.72
N HIS A 64 -7.04 4.42 -4.96
CA HIS A 64 -6.47 4.69 -6.28
C HIS A 64 -5.01 4.22 -6.31
N LEU A 65 -4.75 3.23 -7.14
CA LEU A 65 -3.42 2.71 -7.43
C LEU A 65 -3.10 2.86 -8.91
N TYR A 66 -1.85 2.61 -9.26
CA TYR A 66 -1.41 2.64 -10.65
C TYR A 66 -0.58 1.41 -10.98
N VAL A 67 -0.85 0.81 -12.13
CA VAL A 67 -0.09 -0.31 -12.69
C VAL A 67 0.91 0.23 -13.72
N HIS A 68 2.18 -0.10 -13.54
CA HIS A 68 3.25 0.34 -14.43
C HIS A 68 4.01 -0.84 -15.02
N ASN A 69 4.23 -0.83 -16.33
CA ASN A 69 5.06 -1.81 -17.02
C ASN A 69 6.52 -1.35 -17.04
N ALA A 70 7.33 -1.96 -16.17
CA ALA A 70 8.75 -1.66 -16.01
C ALA A 70 9.66 -2.52 -16.91
N SER A 71 9.10 -3.47 -17.67
CA SER A 71 9.89 -4.47 -18.43
C SER A 71 10.53 -3.97 -19.72
N GLY A 72 10.11 -2.80 -20.24
CA GLY A 72 10.52 -2.30 -21.56
C GLY A 72 9.90 -3.05 -22.74
N LYS A 73 9.03 -4.04 -22.50
CA LYS A 73 8.36 -4.84 -23.55
C LYS A 73 6.86 -4.84 -23.35
N ASN A 74 6.10 -5.13 -24.40
CA ASN A 74 4.64 -5.27 -24.25
C ASN A 74 4.30 -6.42 -23.30
N GLN A 75 3.44 -6.17 -22.32
CA GLN A 75 2.99 -7.16 -21.35
C GLN A 75 1.46 -7.32 -21.45
N LEU A 76 0.99 -8.57 -21.54
CA LEU A 76 -0.39 -8.92 -21.24
C LEU A 76 -0.49 -9.12 -19.72
N VAL A 77 -1.34 -8.34 -19.08
CA VAL A 77 -1.50 -8.30 -17.63
C VAL A 77 -2.85 -8.84 -17.22
N THR A 78 -2.83 -9.69 -16.20
CA THR A 78 -4.02 -10.13 -15.49
C THR A 78 -3.94 -9.61 -14.06
N LEU A 79 -4.94 -8.86 -13.64
CA LEU A 79 -5.16 -8.51 -12.25
C LEU A 79 -6.00 -9.62 -11.62
N SER A 80 -5.36 -10.50 -10.84
CA SER A 80 -6.09 -11.46 -10.01
C SER A 80 -6.33 -10.85 -8.63
N TYR A 81 -7.53 -11.05 -8.10
CA TYR A 81 -7.84 -10.64 -6.75
C TYR A 81 -8.72 -11.66 -6.04
N ARG A 82 -8.50 -11.81 -4.73
CA ARG A 82 -9.25 -12.70 -3.87
C ARG A 82 -9.83 -11.89 -2.72
N ILE A 83 -11.13 -12.02 -2.51
CA ILE A 83 -11.84 -11.43 -1.39
C ILE A 83 -11.97 -12.52 -0.33
N ASP A 84 -11.25 -12.35 0.78
CA ASP A 84 -11.23 -13.32 1.88
C ASP A 84 -12.34 -13.09 2.88
N LYS A 85 -12.72 -11.82 3.08
CA LYS A 85 -13.82 -11.38 3.94
C LYS A 85 -14.52 -10.20 3.30
N MET A 86 -15.85 -10.16 3.42
CA MET A 86 -16.70 -9.03 3.04
C MET A 86 -17.91 -9.00 3.98
N VAL A 87 -18.26 -7.83 4.50
CA VAL A 87 -19.40 -7.64 5.40
C VAL A 87 -20.20 -6.44 4.92
N ASP A 88 -21.48 -6.67 4.59
CA ASP A 88 -22.45 -5.65 4.21
C ASP A 88 -21.90 -4.63 3.18
N ALA A 89 -21.26 -5.15 2.14
CA ALA A 89 -20.54 -4.35 1.17
C ALA A 89 -20.50 -5.01 -0.20
N SER A 90 -20.07 -4.25 -1.20
CA SER A 90 -19.68 -4.72 -2.53
C SER A 90 -18.31 -4.12 -2.88
N LEU A 91 -17.48 -4.86 -3.61
CA LEU A 91 -16.16 -4.40 -4.08
C LEU A 91 -16.23 -4.11 -5.58
N GLU A 92 -16.05 -2.85 -5.96
CA GLU A 92 -15.83 -2.46 -7.36
C GLU A 92 -14.32 -2.43 -7.65
N VAL A 93 -13.88 -3.11 -8.71
CA VAL A 93 -12.50 -3.10 -9.20
C VAL A 93 -12.50 -2.71 -10.67
N CYS A 94 -11.85 -1.59 -10.99
CA CYS A 94 -11.71 -1.08 -12.34
C CYS A 94 -10.25 -1.11 -12.79
N PHE A 95 -9.98 -1.75 -13.92
CA PHE A 95 -8.65 -1.77 -14.53
C PHE A 95 -8.73 -1.71 -16.05
N LYS A 96 -8.10 -0.66 -16.62
CA LYS A 96 -7.99 -0.43 -18.07
C LYS A 96 -9.32 -0.57 -18.82
N GLY A 97 -10.34 0.14 -18.33
CA GLY A 97 -11.66 0.24 -18.94
C GLY A 97 -12.66 -0.84 -18.55
N ASP A 98 -12.23 -1.93 -17.90
CA ASP A 98 -13.16 -2.94 -17.35
C ASP A 98 -13.37 -2.68 -15.88
N CYS A 99 -14.64 -2.68 -15.45
CA CYS A 99 -15.04 -2.58 -14.06
C CYS A 99 -15.88 -3.81 -13.69
N MET A 100 -15.54 -4.45 -12.57
CA MET A 100 -16.27 -5.58 -12.01
C MET A 100 -16.79 -5.21 -10.63
N LEU A 101 -18.03 -5.59 -10.33
CA LEU A 101 -18.67 -5.40 -9.03
C LEU A 101 -18.90 -6.77 -8.39
N GLU A 102 -18.26 -7.00 -7.25
CA GLU A 102 -18.34 -8.26 -6.53
C GLU A 102 -19.08 -8.09 -5.20
N GLU A 103 -20.09 -8.92 -4.97
CA GLU A 103 -20.97 -8.84 -3.80
C GLU A 103 -20.72 -9.97 -2.79
N ALA A 104 -19.68 -10.79 -3.01
CA ALA A 104 -19.37 -11.94 -2.16
C ALA A 104 -17.86 -12.23 -2.08
N PRO A 105 -17.39 -12.92 -1.02
CA PRO A 105 -16.05 -13.51 -0.98
C PRO A 105 -15.82 -14.50 -2.13
N GLY A 106 -14.62 -14.49 -2.72
CA GLY A 106 -14.34 -15.27 -3.92
C GLY A 106 -12.98 -14.96 -4.54
N ALA A 107 -12.68 -15.64 -5.65
CA ALA A 107 -11.50 -15.37 -6.47
C ALA A 107 -11.95 -14.88 -7.84
N TYR A 108 -11.36 -13.77 -8.28
CA TYR A 108 -11.79 -13.00 -9.43
C TYR A 108 -10.58 -12.54 -10.25
N ALA A 109 -10.81 -12.11 -11.48
CA ALA A 109 -9.74 -11.59 -12.33
C ALA A 109 -10.26 -10.63 -13.41
N ILE A 110 -9.44 -9.63 -13.73
CA ILE A 110 -9.54 -8.82 -14.96
C ILE A 110 -8.31 -9.18 -15.81
N SER A 111 -8.53 -9.90 -16.90
CA SER A 111 -7.47 -10.59 -17.65
C SER A 111 -7.12 -9.91 -18.97
N ASN A 112 -5.94 -10.26 -19.50
CA ASN A 112 -5.50 -9.91 -20.86
C ASN A 112 -5.45 -8.40 -21.17
N LYS A 113 -5.10 -7.58 -20.18
CA LYS A 113 -4.88 -6.15 -20.37
C LYS A 113 -3.50 -5.88 -20.92
N LEU A 114 -3.44 -5.45 -22.19
CA LEU A 114 -2.19 -5.04 -22.81
C LEU A 114 -1.67 -3.74 -22.19
N LEU A 115 -0.48 -3.82 -21.59
CA LEU A 115 0.34 -2.68 -21.21
C LEU A 115 1.50 -2.55 -22.21
N PRO A 116 1.61 -1.43 -22.95
CA PRO A 116 2.72 -1.19 -23.87
C PRO A 116 4.06 -1.19 -23.14
N GLY A 117 5.11 -1.65 -23.82
CA GLY A 117 6.50 -1.45 -23.38
C GLY A 117 6.99 -0.03 -23.70
N ASN A 118 8.14 0.33 -23.12
CA ASN A 118 8.84 1.60 -23.39
C ASN A 118 7.98 2.85 -23.20
N THR A 119 7.05 2.81 -22.24
CA THR A 119 6.20 3.95 -21.88
C THR A 119 6.39 4.29 -20.40
N THR A 120 6.29 5.58 -20.07
CA THR A 120 6.19 6.05 -18.70
C THR A 120 4.73 6.12 -18.22
N GLN A 121 3.78 5.82 -19.11
CA GLN A 121 2.36 5.77 -18.78
C GLN A 121 2.10 4.72 -17.70
N LYS A 122 1.22 5.08 -16.79
CA LYS A 122 0.74 4.21 -15.73
C LYS A 122 -0.77 4.10 -15.89
N GLU A 123 -1.28 2.89 -15.83
CA GLU A 123 -2.70 2.63 -15.95
C GLU A 123 -3.34 2.71 -14.58
N ALA A 124 -4.46 3.43 -14.47
CA ALA A 124 -5.21 3.52 -13.23
C ALA A 124 -5.78 2.14 -12.86
N LEU A 125 -5.68 1.83 -11.58
CA LEU A 125 -6.36 0.73 -10.91
C LEU A 125 -7.19 1.33 -9.79
N ASP A 126 -8.49 1.44 -10.01
CA ASP A 126 -9.43 2.01 -9.07
C ASP A 126 -10.16 0.89 -8.35
N ILE A 127 -10.17 0.93 -7.03
CA ILE A 127 -10.81 -0.07 -6.19
C ILE A 127 -11.70 0.68 -5.20
N LYS A 128 -12.95 0.28 -5.07
CA LYS A 128 -13.89 0.91 -4.15
C LYS A 128 -14.62 -0.16 -3.37
N LEU A 129 -14.67 -0.01 -2.05
CA LEU A 129 -15.66 -0.73 -1.25
C LEU A 129 -16.90 0.15 -1.13
N LEU A 130 -18.05 -0.33 -1.57
CA LEU A 130 -19.35 0.32 -1.43
C LEU A 130 -20.11 -0.36 -0.30
N PHE A 131 -20.74 0.41 0.60
CA PHE A 131 -21.45 -0.12 1.76
C PHE A 131 -22.50 0.87 2.27
N PRO A 132 -23.61 0.42 2.88
CA PRO A 132 -24.65 1.31 3.36
C PRO A 132 -24.30 1.92 4.72
N THR A 133 -23.84 1.11 5.68
CA THR A 133 -23.61 1.57 7.06
C THR A 133 -22.18 1.35 7.54
N LYS A 134 -21.75 0.08 7.57
CA LYS A 134 -20.42 -0.37 7.97
C LYS A 134 -19.86 -1.27 6.86
N GLY A 135 -18.73 -0.86 6.29
CA GLY A 135 -18.00 -1.64 5.29
C GLY A 135 -16.77 -2.27 5.89
N GLU A 136 -16.61 -3.57 5.69
CA GLU A 136 -15.37 -4.29 5.96
C GLU A 136 -15.06 -5.26 4.81
N ALA A 137 -13.82 -5.25 4.33
CA ALA A 137 -13.34 -6.26 3.40
C ALA A 137 -11.84 -6.52 3.56
N THR A 138 -11.42 -7.75 3.29
CA THR A 138 -9.99 -8.09 3.15
C THR A 138 -9.78 -8.70 1.78
N VAL A 139 -8.89 -8.08 1.00
CA VAL A 139 -8.66 -8.41 -0.41
C VAL A 139 -7.19 -8.63 -0.65
N THR A 140 -6.82 -9.74 -1.28
CA THR A 140 -5.47 -9.96 -1.78
C THR A 140 -5.44 -9.69 -3.28
N LEU A 141 -4.58 -8.76 -3.73
CA LEU A 141 -4.32 -8.48 -5.14
C LEU A 141 -3.02 -9.15 -5.60
N GLN A 142 -3.00 -9.64 -6.83
CA GLN A 142 -1.82 -10.20 -7.48
C GLN A 142 -1.83 -9.84 -8.96
N LEU A 143 -0.79 -9.13 -9.41
CA LEU A 143 -0.52 -8.96 -10.83
C LEU A 143 0.13 -10.24 -11.37
N LEU A 144 -0.33 -10.66 -12.54
CA LEU A 144 0.29 -11.67 -13.38
C LEU A 144 0.61 -11.02 -14.72
N SER A 145 1.77 -11.31 -15.29
CA SER A 145 2.17 -10.73 -16.57
C SER A 145 2.81 -11.75 -17.48
N LYS A 146 2.52 -11.63 -18.78
CA LYS A 146 3.11 -12.43 -19.84
C LYS A 146 3.56 -11.50 -20.96
N GLU A 147 4.81 -11.63 -21.40
CA GLU A 147 5.31 -10.87 -22.55
C GLU A 147 4.46 -11.16 -23.79
N GLN A 148 4.05 -10.12 -24.51
CA GLN A 148 3.30 -10.28 -25.74
C GLN A 148 4.26 -10.67 -26.87
N THR A 149 4.31 -11.95 -27.20
CA THR A 149 5.10 -12.49 -28.33
C THR A 149 4.19 -12.95 -29.46
N LEU A 150 4.68 -12.92 -30.70
CA LEU A 150 3.92 -13.31 -31.91
C LEU A 150 3.56 -14.79 -31.92
N ASP A 151 4.36 -15.63 -31.30
CA ASP A 151 4.21 -17.09 -31.21
C ASP A 151 3.45 -17.54 -29.95
N GLY A 152 3.13 -16.61 -29.04
CA GLY A 152 2.38 -16.88 -27.81
C GLY A 152 3.11 -17.76 -26.79
N THR A 153 4.40 -18.02 -26.96
CA THR A 153 5.18 -18.97 -26.13
C THR A 153 5.63 -18.40 -24.79
N ALA A 154 5.45 -17.09 -24.56
CA ALA A 154 5.85 -16.47 -23.30
C ALA A 154 5.18 -17.13 -22.08
N VAL A 155 5.96 -17.29 -21.02
CA VAL A 155 5.52 -17.86 -19.75
C VAL A 155 4.95 -16.76 -18.88
N GLU A 156 3.81 -17.02 -18.25
CA GLU A 156 3.23 -16.10 -17.28
C GLU A 156 4.11 -16.04 -16.01
N LYS A 157 4.36 -14.82 -15.54
CA LYS A 157 5.12 -14.54 -14.33
C LYS A 157 4.21 -13.90 -13.29
N LYS A 158 4.47 -14.21 -12.02
CA LYS A 158 3.87 -13.48 -10.90
C LYS A 158 4.60 -12.15 -10.74
N GLY A 159 3.82 -11.07 -10.64
CA GLY A 159 4.31 -9.72 -10.37
C GLY A 159 3.95 -9.27 -8.95
N SER A 160 3.64 -7.99 -8.79
CA SER A 160 3.35 -7.41 -7.47
C SER A 160 2.13 -8.02 -6.80
N LYS A 161 2.24 -8.23 -5.49
CA LYS A 161 1.19 -8.75 -4.61
C LYS A 161 0.94 -7.79 -3.46
N LEU A 162 -0.32 -7.50 -3.16
CA LEU A 162 -0.72 -6.62 -2.05
C LEU A 162 -1.89 -7.23 -1.26
N THR A 163 -2.03 -6.81 -0.02
CA THR A 163 -3.24 -7.03 0.78
C THR A 163 -3.90 -5.68 1.05
N LEU A 164 -5.20 -5.60 0.83
CA LEU A 164 -6.02 -4.44 1.13
C LEU A 164 -6.94 -4.80 2.29
N VAL A 165 -6.99 -3.94 3.31
CA VAL A 165 -7.87 -4.09 4.46
C VAL A 165 -8.76 -2.87 4.51
N PHE A 166 -10.01 -3.05 4.09
CA PHE A 166 -11.05 -2.03 4.17
C PHE A 166 -11.73 -2.13 5.53
N ASN A 167 -11.78 -1.04 6.28
CA ASN A 167 -12.48 -0.99 7.55
C ASN A 167 -13.00 0.42 7.83
N SER A 168 -14.32 0.59 7.71
CA SER A 168 -15.01 1.86 7.95
C SER A 168 -15.06 2.32 9.41
N GLU A 169 -14.75 1.44 10.37
CA GLU A 169 -14.79 1.74 11.81
C GLU A 169 -13.44 2.23 12.35
N THR A 170 -12.36 2.04 11.60
CA THR A 170 -11.03 2.56 11.95
C THR A 170 -10.85 3.96 11.36
N THR A 171 -10.30 4.91 12.12
CA THR A 171 -10.17 6.33 11.68
C THR A 171 -8.82 6.70 11.07
N ASP A 172 -7.90 5.75 10.83
CA ASP A 172 -6.57 6.00 10.26
C ASP A 172 -6.35 5.47 8.82
N ILE A 173 -6.01 6.37 7.88
CA ILE A 173 -5.35 5.99 6.61
C ILE A 173 -3.87 5.87 6.94
N SER A 174 -3.37 4.64 7.07
CA SER A 174 -1.92 4.42 7.09
C SER A 174 -1.55 3.45 5.98
N VAL A 175 -0.75 3.92 5.04
CA VAL A 175 0.21 3.04 4.36
C VAL A 175 1.20 2.66 5.44
N ALA A 176 1.00 1.50 6.08
CA ALA A 176 1.93 0.99 7.07
C ALA A 176 3.21 0.53 6.35
N ALA A 177 4.02 1.50 5.90
CA ALA A 177 5.44 1.26 5.72
C ALA A 177 5.98 0.98 7.12
N SER A 178 6.54 -0.21 7.31
CA SER A 178 7.13 -0.69 8.56
C SER A 178 8.38 0.12 8.94
N GLN A 179 8.22 1.40 9.24
CA GLN A 179 9.24 2.29 9.78
C GLN A 179 8.77 2.79 11.14
N LYS A 180 9.53 2.46 12.18
CA LYS A 180 9.25 2.89 13.54
C LYS A 180 9.48 4.41 13.62
N PRO A 181 8.52 5.21 14.13
CA PRO A 181 8.73 6.64 14.32
C PRO A 181 9.86 6.90 15.32
N VAL A 182 10.68 7.90 15.01
CA VAL A 182 11.79 8.39 15.85
C VAL A 182 11.32 9.55 16.72
N CYS A 183 10.42 10.40 16.22
CA CYS A 183 9.81 11.48 17.00
C CYS A 183 8.45 11.92 16.44
N TYR A 184 7.76 12.78 17.20
CA TYR A 184 6.40 13.25 16.93
C TYR A 184 6.28 14.77 17.05
N ASN A 185 5.47 15.38 16.17
CA ASN A 185 4.85 16.68 16.42
C ASN A 185 3.38 16.46 16.76
N VAL A 186 2.88 17.18 17.77
CA VAL A 186 1.51 17.04 18.28
C VAL A 186 0.79 18.36 18.13
N PHE A 187 -0.42 18.32 17.59
CA PHE A 187 -1.27 19.48 17.37
C PHE A 187 -2.66 19.24 17.96
N THR A 188 -3.35 20.31 18.33
CA THR A 188 -4.79 20.27 18.59
C THR A 188 -5.54 20.05 17.27
N LEU A 189 -6.83 19.71 17.35
CA LEU A 189 -7.69 19.57 16.17
C LEU A 189 -7.84 20.88 15.38
N GLN A 190 -7.58 22.03 16.01
CA GLN A 190 -7.60 23.36 15.38
C GLN A 190 -6.23 23.74 14.77
N GLY A 191 -5.24 22.83 14.80
CA GLY A 191 -3.92 23.05 14.21
C GLY A 191 -2.93 23.81 15.11
N HIS A 192 -3.26 24.05 16.38
CA HIS A 192 -2.31 24.65 17.32
C HIS A 192 -1.27 23.62 17.77
N ILE A 193 0.00 24.00 17.79
CA ILE A 193 1.07 23.11 18.23
C ILE A 193 0.97 22.90 19.75
N VAL A 194 0.95 21.64 20.15
CA VAL A 194 1.02 21.20 21.54
C VAL A 194 2.46 20.86 21.91
N CYS A 195 3.12 20.03 21.10
CA CYS A 195 4.52 19.63 21.30
C CYS A 195 5.24 19.43 19.95
N ARG A 196 6.57 19.57 19.93
CA ARG A 196 7.41 19.29 18.76
C ARG A 196 8.55 18.34 19.11
N ASN A 197 8.88 17.45 18.17
CA ASN A 197 9.99 16.50 18.25
C ASN A 197 10.05 15.68 19.55
N VAL A 198 8.90 15.24 20.06
CA VAL A 198 8.84 14.38 21.25
C VAL A 198 9.02 12.92 20.86
N THR A 199 9.69 12.13 21.70
CA THR A 199 9.89 10.69 21.45
C THR A 199 8.79 9.81 22.07
N ASP A 200 7.91 10.41 22.87
CA ASP A 200 6.81 9.74 23.56
C ASP A 200 5.62 10.71 23.75
N LEU A 201 4.42 10.16 23.86
CA LEU A 201 3.15 10.87 23.98
C LEU A 201 2.56 10.80 25.41
N GLN A 202 3.20 10.10 26.35
CA GLN A 202 2.67 9.88 27.71
C GLN A 202 2.45 11.16 28.54
N GLN A 203 3.08 12.28 28.17
CA GLN A 203 2.96 13.55 28.90
C GLN A 203 1.79 14.42 28.42
N LEU A 204 1.05 13.99 27.39
CA LEU A 204 -0.13 14.71 26.92
C LEU A 204 -1.29 14.53 27.89
N GLN A 205 -2.05 15.61 28.09
CA GLN A 205 -3.31 15.54 28.83
C GLN A 205 -4.34 14.72 28.05
N SER A 206 -5.34 14.19 28.73
CA SER A 206 -6.46 13.49 28.09
C SER A 206 -7.15 14.39 27.08
N GLY A 207 -7.34 13.90 25.86
CA GLY A 207 -7.80 14.71 24.75
C GLY A 207 -7.53 14.09 23.39
N THR A 208 -8.06 14.72 22.34
CA THR A 208 -7.85 14.28 20.96
C THR A 208 -6.88 15.20 20.24
N TYR A 209 -5.84 14.61 19.65
CA TYR A 209 -4.74 15.32 19.01
C TYR A 209 -4.51 14.84 17.57
N ILE A 210 -3.85 15.68 16.78
CA ILE A 210 -3.21 15.27 15.52
C ILE A 210 -1.73 15.02 15.82
N VAL A 211 -1.25 13.81 15.55
CA VAL A 211 0.12 13.38 15.79
C VAL A 211 0.79 13.14 14.44
N GLN A 212 1.77 13.97 14.11
CA GLN A 212 2.63 13.82 12.95
C GLN A 212 3.87 13.03 13.35
N GLU A 213 4.13 11.91 12.67
CA GLU A 213 5.22 10.99 12.93
C GLU A 213 6.40 11.26 12.01
N PHE A 214 7.61 11.27 12.57
CA PHE A 214 8.85 11.45 11.85
C PHE A 214 9.73 10.22 11.97
N GLY A 215 10.21 9.72 10.83
CA GLY A 215 11.30 8.75 10.74
C GLY A 215 12.64 9.45 10.48
N GLU A 216 13.70 8.68 10.23
CA GLU A 216 15.06 9.21 9.99
C GLU A 216 15.17 10.17 8.80
N HIS A 217 14.20 10.14 7.88
CA HIS A 217 14.23 10.92 6.64
C HIS A 217 13.05 11.89 6.48
N GLY A 218 12.28 12.16 7.54
CA GLY A 218 11.18 13.14 7.53
C GLY A 218 9.85 12.59 8.00
N VAL A 219 8.75 13.27 7.64
CA VAL A 219 7.39 12.86 8.03
C VAL A 219 7.04 11.52 7.38
N ILE A 220 6.74 10.52 8.19
CA ILE A 220 6.34 9.18 7.74
C ILE A 220 4.85 8.90 7.94
N GLY A 221 4.17 9.69 8.77
CA GLY A 221 2.76 9.49 9.07
C GLY A 221 2.12 10.71 9.72
N THR A 222 0.80 10.79 9.67
CA THR A 222 0.02 11.72 10.49
C THR A 222 -1.27 11.02 10.87
N ARG A 223 -1.57 10.95 12.16
CA ARG A 223 -2.75 10.26 12.69
C ARG A 223 -3.50 11.12 13.69
N LYS A 224 -4.76 10.79 13.92
CA LYS A 224 -5.54 11.38 15.02
C LYS A 224 -5.46 10.43 16.21
N GLN A 225 -4.95 10.90 17.35
CA GLN A 225 -4.75 10.10 18.55
C GLN A 225 -5.67 10.59 19.67
N LEU A 226 -6.44 9.69 20.27
CA LEU A 226 -7.11 9.92 21.54
C LEU A 226 -6.17 9.49 22.68
N ILE A 227 -5.88 10.42 23.59
CA ILE A 227 -5.23 10.15 24.87
C ILE A 227 -6.34 10.04 25.93
N PRO A 228 -6.51 8.86 26.56
CA PRO A 228 -7.58 8.64 27.54
C PRO A 228 -7.40 9.45 28.83
#